data_AF-A0A436EXX4-F1
#
_entry.id   AF-A0A436EXX4-F1
#
_cell.length_a   1.000
_cell.length_b   1.000
_cell.length_c   1.000
_cell.angle_alpha   90.00
_cell.angle_beta   90.00
_cell.angle_gamma   90.00
#
_symmetry.space_group_name_H-M   'P 1'
#
loop_
_entity.id
_entity.type
_entity.pdbx_description
1 polymer ?
#
loop_
_entity_poly.entity_id
_entity_poly.type
_entity_poly.pdbx_seq_one_letter_code
_entity_poly.pdbx_strand_id
1 'polypeptide(L)' 'TGSDRVLEKAGFRYEGTLRQKARFKGAYHDFRMFGRLAGDHPASIDQN' A
#
# COMPACT_ATOMS: atom_id res chain seq x y z
N THR A 1 -1.85 7.56 9.59
CA THR A 1 -0.53 8.22 9.57
C THR A 1 -0.37 8.92 8.23
N GLY A 2 0.51 9.93 8.10
CA GLY A 2 0.65 10.69 6.83
C GLY A 2 1.01 9.82 5.63
N SER A 3 1.86 8.80 5.85
CA SER A 3 2.35 7.91 4.79
C SER A 3 1.28 7.02 4.17
N ASP A 4 0.27 6.54 4.93
CA ASP A 4 -0.79 5.68 4.40
C ASP A 4 -1.64 6.46 3.37
N ARG A 5 -2.00 7.72 3.70
CA ARG A 5 -2.77 8.59 2.80
C ARG A 5 -2.01 8.93 1.52
N VAL A 6 -0.68 9.03 1.60
CA VAL A 6 0.18 9.25 0.42
C VAL A 6 0.18 8.02 -0.48
N LEU A 7 0.26 6.82 0.09
CA LEU A 7 0.22 5.57 -0.67
C LEU A 7 -1.13 5.37 -1.36
N GLU A 8 -2.24 5.61 -0.66
CA GLU A 8 -3.59 5.59 -1.24
C GLU A 8 -3.74 6.58 -2.39
N LYS A 9 -3.29 7.84 -2.21
CA LYS A 9 -3.34 8.86 -3.25
C LYS A 9 -2.44 8.55 -4.46
N ALA A 10 -1.34 7.84 -4.23
CA ALA A 10 -0.44 7.38 -5.30
C ALA A 10 -0.99 6.16 -6.06
N GLY A 11 -2.20 5.69 -5.73
CA GLY A 11 -2.85 4.56 -6.40
C GLY A 11 -2.37 3.21 -5.86
N PHE A 12 -1.80 3.16 -4.66
CA PHE A 12 -1.56 1.90 -3.98
C PHE A 12 -2.77 1.51 -3.15
N ARG A 13 -3.15 0.24 -3.21
CA ARG A 13 -4.20 -0.35 -2.40
C ARG A 13 -3.61 -1.03 -1.19
N TYR A 14 -4.27 -0.88 -0.04
CA TYR A 14 -3.92 -1.60 1.17
C TYR A 14 -4.30 -3.09 1.03
N GLU A 15 -3.31 -3.97 1.13
CA GLU A 15 -3.46 -5.42 0.94
C GLU A 15 -3.51 -6.17 2.28
N GLY A 16 -2.99 -5.59 3.35
CA GLY A 16 -3.05 -6.19 4.68
C GLY A 16 -1.93 -5.76 5.62
N THR A 17 -1.99 -6.24 6.86
CA THR A 17 -0.97 -5.99 7.88
C THR A 17 -0.38 -7.31 8.36
N LEU A 18 0.94 -7.43 8.20
CA LEU A 18 1.73 -8.50 8.81
C LEU A 18 2.11 -8.07 10.23
N ARG A 19 1.41 -8.63 11.21
CA ARG A 19 1.63 -8.28 12.62
C ARG A 19 2.92 -8.91 13.16
N GLN A 20 3.67 -8.14 13.94
CA GLN A 20 4.88 -8.57 14.65
C GLN A 20 5.98 -9.19 13.76
N LYS A 21 5.96 -8.96 12.45
CA LYS A 21 6.90 -9.62 11.51
C LYS A 21 8.23 -8.89 11.35
N ALA A 22 8.32 -7.63 11.81
CA ALA A 22 9.59 -6.92 11.97
C ALA A 22 10.01 -6.92 13.43
N ARG A 23 11.29 -7.17 13.69
CA ARG A 23 11.94 -6.73 14.91
C ARG A 23 12.93 -5.63 14.56
N PHE A 24 12.61 -4.40 14.95
CA PHE A 24 13.49 -3.25 14.73
C PHE A 24 13.68 -2.52 16.06
N LYS A 25 14.93 -2.16 16.38
CA LYS A 25 15.30 -1.50 17.66
C LYS A 25 14.68 -2.13 18.92
N GLY A 26 14.59 -3.47 18.95
CA GLY A 26 14.07 -4.20 20.10
C GLY A 26 12.55 -4.26 20.23
N ALA A 27 11.78 -3.57 19.39
CA ALA A 27 10.33 -3.64 19.35
C ALA A 27 9.83 -4.45 18.15
N TYR A 28 8.69 -5.12 18.33
CA TYR A 28 7.96 -5.73 17.24
C TYR A 28 7.17 -4.65 16.49
N HIS A 29 7.34 -4.60 15.18
CA HIS A 29 6.62 -3.69 14.32
C HIS A 29 5.73 -4.45 13.36
N ASP A 30 4.52 -3.94 13.20
CA ASP A 30 3.58 -4.38 12.21
C ASP A 30 3.94 -3.75 10.86
N PHE A 31 3.99 -4.58 9.82
CA PHE A 31 4.20 -4.11 8.46
C PHE A 31 2.87 -4.01 7.74
N ARG A 32 2.53 -2.80 7.30
CA ARG A 32 1.41 -2.58 6.38
C ARG A 32 1.90 -2.76 4.96
N MET A 33 1.24 -3.63 4.21
CA MET A 33 1.59 -3.94 2.84
C MET A 33 0.62 -3.22 1.91
N PHE A 34 1.20 -2.57 0.90
CA PHE A 34 0.47 -1.84 -0.12
C PHE A 34 0.90 -2.36 -1.49
N GLY A 35 -0.08 -2.73 -2.32
CA GLY A 35 0.12 -3.21 -3.68
C GLY A 35 -0.36 -2.18 -4.69
N ARG A 36 0.33 -2.07 -5.83
CA ARG A 36 -0.18 -1.35 -7.00
C ARG A 36 -0.07 -2.28 -8.20
N LEU A 37 -1.20 -2.62 -8.80
CA LEU A 37 -1.24 -3.46 -9.99
C LEU A 37 -0.79 -2.62 -11.19
N ALA A 38 0.05 -3.18 -12.05
CA ALA A 38 0.58 -2.47 -13.22
C ALA A 38 -0.51 -2.07 -14.22
N GLY A 39 -1.65 -2.78 -14.23
CA GLY A 39 -2.83 -2.47 -15.05
C GLY A 39 -3.77 -1.42 -14.44
N ASP A 40 -3.55 -1.01 -13.18
CA ASP A 40 -4.34 0.04 -12.51
C ASP A 40 -3.74 1.43 -12.77
N HIS A 41 -3.05 1.57 -13.91
CA HIS A 41 -2.85 2.89 -14.50
C HIS A 41 -4.22 3.39 -14.95
N PRO A 42 -4.58 4.67 -14.72
CA PRO A 42 -5.74 5.28 -15.37
C PRO A 42 -5.44 5.42 -16.87
N ALA A 43 -5.43 4.30 -17.59
CA ALA A 43 -5.29 4.24 -19.02
C ALA A 43 -6.65 3.88 -19.60
N SER A 44 -7.21 4.90 -20.27
CA SER A 44 -8.40 4.91 -21.13
C SER A 44 -9.70 4.48 -20.49
N ILE A 45 -10.46 5.48 -20.05
CA ILE A 45 -11.90 5.58 -20.30
C ILE A 45 -12.15 5.13 -21.74
N ASP A 46 -12.68 3.92 -21.89
CA ASP A 46 -13.19 3.40 -23.14
C ASP A 46 -14.44 4.22 -23.52
N GLN A 47 -14.26 5.18 -24.43
CA GLN A 47 -15.35 5.81 -25.16
C GLN A 47 -15.47 5.09 -26.51
N ASN A 48 -16.32 4.05 -26.56
CA ASN A 48 -17.02 3.65 -27.79
C ASN A 48 -18.34 2.96 -27.47
#